data_AF-A0A383CLB5-F1
#
_entry.id   AF-A0A383CLB5-F1
#
_cell.length_a   1.000
_cell.length_b   1.000
_cell.length_c   1.000
_cell.angle_alpha   90.00
_cell.angle_beta   90.00
_cell.angle_gamma   90.00
#
_symmetry.space_group_name_H-M   'P 1'
#
loop_
_entity.id
_entity.type
_entity.pdbx_description
1 polymer ?
#
loop_
_entity_poly.entity_id
_entity_poly.type
_entity_poly.pdbx_seq_one_letter_code
_entity_poly.pdbx_strand_id
1 'polypeptide(L)'
;MASAVKSCVHCGFCLPACPTYQVLGQEMDSPRGRILLMKNVLEGTLSVQEAQPFVDRCLGCMACTTACPPDVPYGDLLILFRSYAENNRTNSSILDTWLRQIVLETMPYPTRFRVA
;
A
#
# COMPACT_ATOMS: atom_id res chain seq x y z
N MET A 1 -5.70 6.10 11.00
CA MET A 1 -5.96 5.09 9.94
C MET A 1 -7.44 4.72 9.84
N ALA A 2 -8.11 4.33 10.92
CA ALA A 2 -9.50 3.83 10.87
C ALA A 2 -10.54 4.84 10.33
N SER A 3 -10.37 6.16 10.55
CA SER A 3 -11.31 7.17 10.04
C SER A 3 -11.24 7.31 8.51
N ALA A 4 -10.04 7.40 7.95
CA ALA A 4 -9.82 7.55 6.50
C ALA A 4 -10.36 6.35 5.69
N VAL A 5 -10.24 5.14 6.24
CA VAL A 5 -10.84 3.94 5.65
C VAL A 5 -12.37 4.01 5.62
N LYS A 6 -12.99 4.51 6.70
CA LYS A 6 -14.45 4.63 6.85
C LYS A 6 -15.08 5.67 5.92
N SER A 7 -14.30 6.65 5.45
CA SER A 7 -14.78 7.67 4.50
C SER A 7 -15.09 7.11 3.10
N CYS A 8 -14.58 5.93 2.75
CA CYS A 8 -14.85 5.31 1.46
C CYS A 8 -16.29 4.75 1.41
N VAL A 9 -17.12 5.27 0.50
CA VAL A 9 -18.50 4.79 0.27
C VAL A 9 -18.61 3.75 -0.84
N HIS A 10 -17.48 3.20 -1.31
CA HIS A 10 -17.41 2.17 -2.35
C HIS A 10 -18.01 2.53 -3.73
N CYS A 11 -18.16 3.82 -4.05
CA CYS A 11 -18.78 4.31 -5.30
C CYS A 11 -18.05 3.91 -6.60
N GLY A 12 -16.74 3.68 -6.58
CA GLY A 12 -15.98 3.20 -7.75
C GLY A 12 -15.47 4.28 -8.71
N PHE A 13 -15.60 5.58 -8.42
CA PHE A 13 -15.03 6.65 -9.26
C PHE A 13 -13.50 6.57 -9.42
N CYS A 14 -12.82 5.95 -8.46
CA CYS A 14 -11.37 5.75 -8.51
C CYS A 14 -10.91 4.62 -9.45
N LEU A 15 -11.82 3.77 -9.94
CA LEU A 15 -11.50 2.64 -10.82
C LEU A 15 -10.89 3.09 -12.16
N PRO A 16 -11.58 3.91 -12.99
CA PRO A 16 -11.02 4.35 -14.26
C PRO A 16 -9.79 5.25 -14.10
N ALA A 17 -9.61 5.89 -12.95
CA ALA A 17 -8.44 6.73 -12.66
C ALA A 17 -7.19 5.93 -12.29
N CYS A 18 -7.33 4.65 -11.92
CA CYS A 18 -6.21 3.87 -11.42
C CYS A 18 -5.53 3.06 -12.53
N PRO A 19 -4.24 3.33 -12.86
CA PRO A 19 -3.56 2.64 -13.95
C PRO A 19 -3.35 1.15 -13.67
N THR A 20 -3.11 0.76 -12.40
CA THR A 20 -2.92 -0.65 -12.04
C THR A 20 -4.19 -1.46 -12.23
N TYR A 21 -5.34 -0.87 -11.92
CA TYR A 21 -6.64 -1.50 -12.15
C TYR A 21 -6.94 -1.62 -13.64
N GLN A 22 -6.64 -0.58 -14.43
CA GLN A 22 -6.84 -0.63 -15.88
C GLN A 22 -6.03 -1.74 -16.57
N VAL A 23 -4.80 -1.99 -16.08
CA VAL A 23 -3.93 -3.05 -16.63
C VAL A 23 -4.32 -4.43 -16.13
N LEU A 24 -4.56 -4.58 -14.82
CA LEU A 24 -4.76 -5.89 -14.20
C LEU A 24 -6.22 -6.37 -14.21
N GLY A 25 -7.19 -5.46 -14.31
CA GLY A 25 -8.63 -5.76 -14.30
C GLY A 25 -9.17 -6.30 -12.97
N GLN A 26 -8.32 -6.51 -11.97
CA GLN A 26 -8.69 -7.07 -10.67
C GLN A 26 -9.06 -5.96 -9.69
N GLU A 27 -10.27 -6.02 -9.12
CA GLU A 27 -10.78 -4.99 -8.19
C GLU A 27 -9.86 -4.78 -6.98
N MET A 28 -9.19 -5.82 -6.50
CA MET A 28 -8.26 -5.74 -5.37
C MET A 28 -7.04 -4.86 -5.67
N ASP A 29 -6.66 -4.71 -6.93
CA ASP A 29 -5.61 -3.80 -7.40
C ASP A 29 -6.11 -2.35 -7.65
N SER A 30 -7.39 -2.10 -7.39
CA SER A 30 -7.98 -0.76 -7.44
C SER A 30 -7.75 0.00 -6.12
N PRO A 31 -7.85 1.34 -6.10
CA PRO A 31 -7.74 2.13 -4.87
C PRO A 31 -8.87 1.78 -3.89
N ARG A 32 -10.08 1.52 -4.40
CA ARG A 32 -11.23 1.08 -3.60
C ARG A 32 -11.00 -0.31 -2.99
N GLY A 33 -10.54 -1.27 -3.80
CA GLY A 33 -10.23 -2.62 -3.34
C GLY A 33 -9.12 -2.61 -2.29
N ARG A 34 -8.09 -1.79 -2.48
CA ARG A 34 -7.02 -1.60 -1.49
C ARG A 34 -7.53 -0.99 -0.19
N ILE A 35 -8.40 0.02 -0.22
CA ILE A 35 -9.00 0.56 1.02
C ILE A 35 -9.77 -0.55 1.77
N LEU A 36 -10.51 -1.41 1.05
CA LEU A 36 -11.22 -2.54 1.65
C LEU A 36 -10.27 -3.57 2.25
N LEU A 37 -9.19 -3.91 1.55
CA LEU A 37 -8.13 -4.78 2.07
C LEU A 37 -7.54 -4.23 3.36
N MET A 38 -7.16 -2.95 3.34
CA MET A 38 -6.61 -2.27 4.52
C MET A 38 -7.61 -2.26 5.68
N LYS A 39 -8.90 -2.06 5.40
CA LYS A 39 -9.97 -2.17 6.39
C LYS A 39 -9.97 -3.55 7.05
N ASN A 40 -10.04 -4.60 6.24
CA ASN A 40 -10.15 -5.98 6.73
C ASN A 40 -8.92 -6.38 7.56
N VAL A 41 -7.73 -5.93 7.16
CA VAL A 41 -6.51 -6.11 7.95
C VAL A 41 -6.60 -5.41 9.30
N LEU A 42 -7.06 -4.15 9.34
CA LEU A 42 -7.20 -3.40 10.59
C LEU A 42 -8.33 -3.94 11.48
N GLU A 43 -9.33 -4.59 10.91
CA GLU A 43 -10.41 -5.27 11.64
C GLU A 43 -10.04 -6.71 12.06
N GLY A 44 -8.85 -7.19 11.68
CA GLY A 44 -8.37 -8.54 12.00
C GLY A 44 -9.06 -9.66 11.23
N THR A 45 -9.82 -9.34 10.17
CA THR A 45 -10.54 -10.32 9.33
C THR A 45 -9.72 -10.80 8.13
N LEU A 46 -8.57 -10.19 7.87
CA LEU A 46 -7.63 -10.56 6.81
C LEU A 46 -6.19 -10.41 7.31
N SER A 47 -5.29 -11.30 6.91
CA SER A 47 -3.88 -11.15 7.26
C SER A 47 -3.20 -10.05 6.42
N VAL A 48 -2.14 -9.45 6.96
CA VAL A 48 -1.31 -8.49 6.22
C VAL A 48 -0.74 -9.15 4.95
N GLN A 49 -0.32 -10.41 5.03
CA GLN A 49 0.32 -11.16 3.95
C GLN A 49 -0.62 -11.35 2.75
N GLU A 50 -1.92 -11.50 2.98
CA GLU A 50 -2.92 -11.62 1.93
C GLU A 50 -3.22 -10.28 1.23
N ALA A 51 -3.20 -9.17 1.99
CA ALA A 51 -3.45 -7.84 1.46
C ALA A 51 -2.23 -7.24 0.72
N GLN A 52 -1.03 -7.57 1.19
CA GLN A 52 0.20 -6.89 0.81
C GLN A 52 0.51 -6.91 -0.70
N PRO A 53 0.34 -8.01 -1.45
CA PRO A 53 0.63 -8.03 -2.89
C PRO A 53 -0.14 -6.97 -3.68
N PHE A 54 -1.40 -6.74 -3.32
CA PHE A 54 -2.27 -5.75 -3.98
C PHE A 54 -1.88 -4.32 -3.61
N VAL A 55 -1.49 -4.08 -2.35
CA VAL A 55 -1.05 -2.78 -1.87
C VAL A 55 0.33 -2.40 -2.44
N ASP A 56 1.24 -3.36 -2.55
CA ASP A 56 2.59 -3.14 -3.06
C ASP A 56 2.59 -2.84 -4.57
N ARG A 57 1.63 -3.38 -5.32
CA ARG A 57 1.40 -3.00 -6.73
C ARG A 57 0.97 -1.54 -6.91
N CYS A 58 0.54 -0.84 -5.86
CA CYS A 58 0.17 0.56 -5.96
C CYS A 58 1.38 1.44 -6.31
N LEU A 59 1.33 2.12 -7.45
CA LEU A 59 2.43 3.02 -7.87
C LEU A 59 2.57 4.28 -7.00
N GLY A 60 1.55 4.62 -6.21
CA GLY A 60 1.54 5.88 -5.45
C GLY A 60 1.53 7.10 -6.36
N CYS A 61 0.69 7.11 -7.41
CA CYS A 61 0.55 8.24 -8.34
C CYS A 61 -0.56 9.24 -7.96
N MET A 62 -1.36 8.94 -6.95
CA MET A 62 -2.44 9.79 -6.40
C MET A 62 -3.56 10.19 -7.37
N ALA A 63 -3.61 9.65 -8.60
CA ALA A 63 -4.71 9.89 -9.56
C ALA A 63 -6.10 9.54 -9.00
N CYS A 64 -6.18 8.59 -8.08
CA CYS A 64 -7.41 8.20 -7.42
C CYS A 64 -7.95 9.24 -6.43
N THR A 65 -7.09 10.09 -5.86
CA THR A 65 -7.50 11.09 -4.87
C THR A 65 -8.28 12.20 -5.55
N THR A 66 -7.77 12.71 -6.67
CA THR A 66 -8.45 13.75 -7.46
C THR A 66 -9.77 13.28 -8.06
N ALA A 67 -9.90 11.98 -8.34
CA ALA A 67 -11.13 11.38 -8.85
C ALA A 67 -12.17 11.06 -7.76
N CYS A 68 -11.81 11.14 -6.47
CA CYS A 68 -12.66 10.67 -5.36
C CYS A 68 -13.63 11.77 -4.88
N PRO A 69 -14.96 11.63 -5.04
CA PRO A 69 -15.90 12.64 -4.54
C PRO A 69 -15.90 12.82 -3.01
N PRO A 70 -15.78 11.74 -2.20
CA PRO A 70 -15.60 11.87 -0.75
C PRO A 70 -14.24 12.40 -0.29
N ASP A 71 -13.31 12.68 -1.21
CA ASP A 71 -11.96 13.15 -0.91
C ASP A 71 -11.22 12.31 0.14
N VAL A 72 -11.20 10.98 -0.08
CA VAL A 72 -10.46 10.08 0.82
C VAL A 72 -8.97 10.40 0.73
N PRO A 73 -8.27 10.65 1.87
CA PRO A 73 -6.83 10.94 1.89
C PRO A 73 -6.01 9.66 1.66
N TYR A 74 -6.08 9.15 0.43
CA TYR A 74 -5.52 7.85 0.04
C TYR A 74 -3.99 7.82 0.16
N GLY A 75 -3.31 8.93 -0.10
CA GLY A 75 -1.85 9.03 0.03
C GLY A 75 -1.38 8.72 1.47
N ASP A 76 -1.97 9.38 2.46
CA ASP A 76 -1.66 9.16 3.87
C ASP A 76 -1.99 7.74 4.29
N LEU A 77 -3.15 7.25 3.86
CA LEU A 77 -3.61 5.89 4.12
C LEU A 77 -2.64 4.84 3.57
N LEU A 78 -2.14 5.02 2.35
CA LEU A 78 -1.17 4.13 1.71
C LEU A 78 0.17 4.11 2.46
N ILE A 79 0.71 5.29 2.81
CA ILE A 79 2.00 5.40 3.51
C ILE A 79 1.91 4.75 4.89
N LEU A 80 0.87 5.11 5.65
CA LEU A 80 0.62 4.58 6.99
C LEU A 80 0.42 3.06 6.96
N PHE A 81 -0.35 2.55 6.00
CA PHE A 81 -0.55 1.12 5.87
C PHE A 81 0.72 0.37 5.47
N ARG A 82 1.54 0.90 4.54
CA ARG A 82 2.82 0.29 4.19
C ARG A 82 3.78 0.22 5.37
N SER A 83 3.84 1.28 6.18
CA SER A 83 4.62 1.28 7.43
C SER A 83 4.09 0.24 8.43
N TYR A 84 2.77 0.17 8.60
CA TYR A 84 2.13 -0.83 9.45
C TYR A 84 2.41 -2.26 8.97
N ALA A 85 2.21 -2.52 7.68
CA ALA A 85 2.43 -3.83 7.07
C ALA A 85 3.88 -4.28 7.21
N GLU A 86 4.82 -3.35 7.07
CA GLU A 86 6.23 -3.64 7.24
C GLU A 86 6.59 -4.09 8.66
N ASN A 87 6.04 -3.41 9.68
CA ASN A 87 6.27 -3.78 11.08
C ASN A 87 5.61 -5.13 11.46
N ASN A 88 4.65 -5.60 10.67
CA ASN A 88 3.90 -6.83 10.91
C ASN A 88 4.26 -7.96 9.92
N ARG A 89 5.40 -7.87 9.24
CA ARG A 89 5.91 -8.95 8.39
C ARG A 89 6.37 -10.13 9.25
N THR A 90 5.68 -11.26 9.12
CA THR A 90 5.95 -12.49 9.90
C THR A 90 6.81 -13.53 9.18
N ASN A 91 7.05 -13.39 7.87
CA ASN A 91 7.69 -14.43 7.03
C ASN A 91 8.91 -13.91 6.24
N SER A 92 9.84 -13.23 6.91
CA SER A 92 11.11 -12.81 6.29
C SER A 92 12.20 -13.82 6.65
N SER A 93 12.89 -14.38 5.65
CA SER A 93 14.12 -15.14 5.93
C SER A 93 15.12 -14.25 6.68
N ILE A 94 16.03 -14.85 7.45
CA ILE A 94 17.12 -14.11 8.09
C ILE A 94 17.92 -13.33 7.03
N LEU A 95 18.07 -13.93 5.84
CA LEU A 95 18.69 -13.28 4.68
C LEU A 95 17.90 -12.07 4.19
N ASP A 96 16.57 -12.19 4.06
CA ASP A 96 15.72 -11.06 3.62
C ASP A 96 15.77 -9.91 4.60
N THR A 97 15.76 -10.22 5.90
CA THR A 97 15.85 -9.22 6.97
C THR A 97 17.18 -8.47 6.89
N TRP A 98 18.28 -9.21 6.69
CA TRP A 98 19.62 -8.63 6.62
C TRP A 98 19.84 -7.81 5.34
N LEU A 99 19.46 -8.33 4.18
CA LEU A 99 19.50 -7.61 2.90
C LEU A 99 18.69 -6.32 2.95
N ARG A 100 17.48 -6.38 3.53
CA ARG A 100 16.62 -5.22 3.67
C ARG A 100 17.25 -4.14 4.53
N GLN A 101 17.90 -4.51 5.63
CA GLN A 101 18.60 -3.57 6.49
C GLN A 101 19.77 -2.90 5.77
N ILE A 102 20.55 -3.66 5.00
CA ILE A 102 21.61 -3.10 4.15
C ILE A 102 21.05 -2.10 3.14
N VAL A 103 19.98 -2.46 2.43
CA VAL A 103 19.37 -1.57 1.43
C VAL A 103 18.91 -0.26 2.09
N LEU A 104 18.28 -0.32 3.26
CA LEU A 104 17.84 0.87 3.99
C LEU A 104 19.01 1.72 4.52
N GLU A 105 20.14 1.12 4.87
CA GLU A 105 21.33 1.84 5.37
C GLU A 105 22.25 2.38 4.27
N THR A 106 22.15 1.85 3.06
CA THR A 106 23.00 2.22 1.91
C THR A 106 22.28 3.11 0.90
N MET A 107 21.06 2.75 0.48
CA MET A 107 20.33 3.45 -0.60
C MET A 107 20.11 4.96 -0.34
N PRO A 108 19.71 5.42 0.87
CA PRO A 108 19.53 6.84 1.13
C PRO A 108 20.84 7.64 1.20
N TYR A 109 21.98 6.96 1.35
CA TYR A 109 23.29 7.56 1.60
C TYR A 109 24.23 7.27 0.42
N PRO A 110 24.33 8.17 -0.58
CA PRO A 110 25.03 7.88 -1.84
C PRO A 110 26.52 7.54 -1.65
N THR A 111 27.16 8.07 -0.60
CA THR A 111 28.54 7.74 -0.25
C THR A 111 28.68 6.30 0.26
N ARG A 112 27.70 5.78 1.03
CA ARG A 112 27.69 4.39 1.51
C ARG A 112 27.37 3.43 0.37
N PHE A 113 26.40 3.77 -0.47
CA PHE A 113 26.03 2.95 -1.63
C PHE A 113 27.16 2.78 -2.65
N ARG A 114 28.01 3.80 -2.82
CA ARG A 114 29.15 3.73 -3.75
C ARG A 114 30.30 2.83 -3.26
N VAL A 115 30.35 2.57 -1.96
CA VAL A 115 31.43 1.79 -1.31
C VAL A 115 31.00 0.33 -1.05
N ALA A 116 29.70 0.09 -0.89
CA ALA A 116 29.10 -1.25 -0.82
C ALA A 116 29.13 -1.97 -2.17
#